data_AF-A0A0L0ERQ1-F1
#
_entry.id   AF-A0A0L0ERQ1-F1
#
_cell.length_a   1.000
_cell.length_b   1.000
_cell.length_c   1.000
_cell.angle_alpha   90.00
_cell.angle_beta   90.00
_cell.angle_gamma   90.00
#
_symmetry.space_group_name_H-M   'P 1'
#
loop_
_entity.id
_entity.type
_entity.pdbx_description
1 polymer ?
#
loop_
_entity_poly.entity_id
_entity_poly.type
_entity_poly.pdbx_seq_one_letter_code
_entity_poly.pdbx_strand_id
1 'polypeptide(L)' 'MKEVFDVQRDHIQLLEWVKKILSPGGTLLFSNNKRGFKMDEIGLMGLGLKAENVSDQTLSPDFKRNKQIHNSWLITHG' A
#
# COMPACT_ATOMS: atom_id res chain seq x y z
N MET A 1 -26.32 -0.99 5.39
CA MET A 1 -25.95 -0.68 3.99
C MET A 1 -24.51 -1.12 3.81
N LYS A 2 -24.18 -2.03 2.88
CA LYS A 2 -22.77 -2.39 2.64
C LYS A 2 -22.12 -1.22 1.90
N GLU A 3 -21.24 -0.48 2.58
CA GLU A 3 -20.46 0.56 1.92
C GLU A 3 -19.52 -0.06 0.90
N VAL A 4 -19.35 0.61 -0.23
CA VAL A 4 -18.44 0.18 -1.30
C VAL A 4 -17.04 0.63 -0.93
N PHE A 5 -16.09 -0.31 -0.95
CA PHE A 5 -14.68 -0.07 -0.74
C PHE A 5 -14.08 0.73 -1.92
N ASP A 6 -13.37 1.82 -1.61
CA ASP A 6 -12.48 2.53 -2.54
C ASP A 6 -11.06 2.53 -1.98
N VAL A 7 -10.13 1.89 -2.69
CA VAL A 7 -8.74 1.74 -2.24
C VAL A 7 -8.02 3.07 -1.95
N GLN A 8 -8.37 4.17 -2.61
CA GLN A 8 -7.72 5.48 -2.36
C GLN A 8 -8.26 6.16 -1.10
N ARG A 9 -9.53 5.93 -0.76
CA ARG A 9 -10.15 6.51 0.44
C ARG A 9 -9.87 5.64 1.66
N ASP A 10 -9.93 4.33 1.48
CA ASP A 10 -10.07 3.37 2.58
C ASP A 10 -8.75 2.65 2.92
N HIS A 11 -7.66 2.87 2.19
CA HIS A 11 -6.38 2.17 2.48
C HIS A 11 -5.85 2.47 3.87
N ILE A 12 -6.03 3.68 4.42
CA ILE A 12 -5.56 3.98 5.78
C ILE A 12 -6.30 3.15 6.84
N GLN A 13 -7.63 3.04 6.74
CA GLN A 13 -8.39 2.21 7.66
C GLN A 13 -8.01 0.73 7.55
N LEU A 14 -7.80 0.25 6.32
CA LEU A 14 -7.30 -1.11 6.08
C LEU A 14 -5.94 -1.33 6.76
N LEU A 15 -5.01 -0.39 6.61
CA LEU A 15 -3.65 -0.49 7.17
C LEU A 15 -3.66 -0.39 8.70
N GLU A 16 -4.58 0.37 9.29
CA GLU A 16 -4.80 0.38 10.75
C GLU A 16 -5.20 -1.01 11.27
N TRP A 17 -6.09 -1.72 10.56
CA TRP A 17 -6.48 -3.07 10.93
C TRP A 17 -5.35 -4.07 10.74
N VAL A 18 -4.62 -3.98 9.63
CA VAL A 18 -3.48 -4.87 9.37
C VAL A 18 -2.37 -4.66 10.40
N LYS A 19 -2.11 -3.42 10.83
CA LYS A 19 -1.15 -3.11 11.90
C LYS A 19 -1.39 -3.93 13.17
N LYS A 20 -2.66 -4.15 13.54
CA LYS A 20 -3.05 -4.88 14.77
C LYS A 20 -2.67 -6.36 14.73
N ILE A 21 -2.48 -6.92 13.53
CA ILE A 21 -2.11 -8.33 13.32
C ILE A 21 -0.70 -8.49 12.72
N LEU A 22 -0.02 -7.40 12.36
CA LEU A 22 1.34 -7.43 11.85
C LEU A 22 2.32 -7.62 13.01
N SER A 23 2.98 -8.77 13.06
CA SER A 23 4.00 -9.08 14.07
C SER A 23 5.11 -8.03 14.13
N PRO A 24 5.75 -7.83 15.30
CA PRO A 24 6.98 -7.04 15.40
C PRO A 24 8.04 -7.55 14.42
N GLY A 25 8.66 -6.65 13.66
CA GLY A 25 9.62 -6.99 12.60
C GLY A 25 9.00 -7.59 11.33
N GLY A 26 7.67 -7.75 11.26
CA GLY A 26 6.98 -8.17 10.06
C GLY A 26 6.91 -7.07 9.00
N THR A 27 6.83 -7.49 7.74
CA THR A 27 6.68 -6.61 6.58
C THR A 27 5.41 -6.98 5.81
N LEU A 28 4.58 -5.98 5.55
CA LEU A 28 3.42 -6.09 4.67
C LEU A 28 3.81 -5.65 3.25
N LEU A 29 3.59 -6.49 2.25
CA LEU A 29 3.58 -6.07 0.85
C LEU A 29 2.16 -5.61 0.49
N PHE A 30 1.97 -4.31 0.30
CA PHE A 30 0.72 -3.72 -0.15
C PHE A 30 0.84 -3.33 -1.62
N SER A 31 -0.08 -3.83 -2.47
CA SER A 31 -0.12 -3.48 -3.89
C SER A 31 -1.53 -3.23 -4.38
N ASN A 32 -1.65 -2.38 -5.39
CA ASN A 32 -2.89 -2.14 -6.12
C ASN A 32 -2.59 -1.59 -7.52
N ASN A 33 -3.61 -1.56 -8.38
CA ASN A 33 -3.52 -1.09 -9.76
C ASN A 33 -4.36 0.17 -10.04
N LYS A 34 -4.78 0.91 -9.00
CA LYS A 34 -5.55 2.15 -9.22
C LYS A 34 -4.63 3.20 -9.86
N ARG A 35 -5.05 3.71 -11.01
CA ARG A 35 -4.35 4.79 -11.70
C ARG A 35 -4.34 6.05 -10.83
N GLY A 36 -3.17 6.66 -10.70
CA GLY A 36 -2.99 7.85 -9.87
C GLY A 36 -3.19 7.62 -8.38
N PHE A 37 -3.12 6.37 -7.91
CA PHE A 37 -3.12 6.08 -6.48
C PHE A 37 -1.99 6.85 -5.79
N LYS A 38 -2.32 7.46 -4.65
CA LYS A 38 -1.36 8.12 -3.77
C LYS A 38 -1.44 7.47 -2.40
N MET A 39 -0.29 7.01 -1.90
CA MET A 39 -0.18 6.59 -0.51
C MET A 39 -0.41 7.80 0.39
N ASP A 40 -1.17 7.61 1.47
CA ASP A 40 -1.34 8.66 2.49
C ASP A 40 -0.23 8.52 3.52
N GLU A 41 0.89 9.19 3.24
CA GLU A 41 2.09 9.17 4.08
C GLU A 41 1.86 9.79 5.45
N ILE A 42 1.00 10.82 5.55
CA ILE A 42 0.67 11.48 6.81
C ILE A 42 -0.16 10.54 7.68
N GLY A 43 -1.17 9.89 7.11
CA GLY A 43 -1.98 8.88 7.79
C GLY A 43 -1.13 7.70 8.29
N LEU A 44 -0.22 7.18 7.45
CA LEU A 44 0.72 6.14 7.84
C LEU A 44 1.60 6.54 9.01
N MET A 45 2.19 7.74 8.97
CA MET A 45 2.99 8.26 10.08
C MET A 45 2.16 8.39 11.37
N GLY A 46 0.91 8.85 11.28
CA GLY A 46 -0.02 8.91 12.41
C GLY A 46 -0.34 7.53 13.00
N LEU A 47 -0.29 6.49 12.16
CA LEU A 47 -0.40 5.09 12.57
C LEU A 47 0.93 4.50 13.07
N GLY A 48 2.04 5.23 13.07
CA GLY A 48 3.36 4.68 13.40
C GLY A 48 3.79 3.58 12.44
N LEU A 49 3.46 3.73 11.17
CA LEU A 49 3.88 2.86 10.08
C LEU A 49 4.78 3.63 9.11
N LYS A 50 5.66 2.91 8.41
CA LYS A 50 6.49 3.43 7.32
C LYS A 50 6.18 2.65 6.06
N ALA A 51 6.25 3.32 4.90
CA ALA A 51 6.06 2.70 3.60
C ALA A 51 7.23 3.02 2.67
N GLU A 52 7.82 1.99 2.07
CA GLU A 52 8.83 2.09 1.02
C GLU A 52 8.21 1.72 -0.33
N ASN A 53 8.33 2.58 -1.34
CA ASN A 53 7.82 2.28 -2.68
C ASN A 53 8.75 1.30 -3.41
N VAL A 54 8.21 0.15 -3.82
CA VAL A 54 8.91 -0.93 -4.54
C VAL A 54 8.26 -1.22 -5.90
N SER A 55 7.50 -0.28 -6.44
CA SER A 55 6.75 -0.46 -7.70
C SER A 55 7.69 -0.81 -8.87
N ASP A 56 8.84 -0.11 -8.97
CA ASP A 56 9.82 -0.36 -10.03
C ASP A 56 10.54 -1.71 -9.88
N GLN A 57 10.69 -2.20 -8.66
CA GLN A 57 11.33 -3.49 -8.37
C GLN A 57 10.39 -4.68 -8.68
N THR A 58 9.09 -4.45 -8.60
CA THR A 58 8.05 -5.47 -8.79
C THR A 58 7.46 -5.47 -10.21
N LEU A 59 7.89 -4.56 -11.07
CA LEU A 59 7.43 -4.50 -12.46
C LEU A 59 8.12 -5.59 -13.30
N SER A 60 7.35 -6.60 -13.70
CA SER A 60 7.85 -7.64 -14.61
C SER A 60 8.34 -7.04 -15.94
N PRO A 61 9.44 -7.57 -16.52
CA PRO A 61 9.95 -7.15 -17.83
C PRO A 61 8.90 -7.15 -18.94
N ASP A 62 7.95 -8.09 -18.90
CA ASP A 62 6.88 -8.22 -19.89
C ASP A 62 5.93 -7.01 -19.91
N PHE A 63 5.85 -6.28 -18.78
CA PHE A 63 4.97 -5.14 -18.59
C PHE A 63 5.70 -3.79 -18.65
N LYS A 64 6.99 -3.75 -19.05
CA LYS A 64 7.79 -2.51 -19.16
C LYS A 64 7.18 -1.42 -20.04
N ARG A 65 6.41 -1.81 -21.07
CA ARG A 65 5.71 -0.87 -21.97
C ARG A 65 4.42 -0.31 -21.36
N ASN A 66 3.93 -0.87 -20.27
CA ASN A 66 2.66 -0.53 -19.64
C ASN A 66 2.86 -0.23 -18.15
N LYS A 67 3.57 0.86 -17.86
CA LYS A 67 3.92 1.31 -16.49
C LYS A 67 2.72 1.65 -15.60
N GLN A 68 1.50 1.68 -16.14
CA GLN A 68 0.31 2.20 -15.44
C GLN A 68 -0.50 1.14 -14.67
N ILE A 69 0.08 -0.01 -14.32
CA ILE A 69 -0.71 -1.16 -13.88
C ILE A 69 -0.39 -1.61 -12.44
N HIS A 70 0.69 -1.14 -11.82
CA HIS A 70 1.12 -1.75 -10.57
C HIS A 70 1.85 -0.78 -9.67
N ASN A 71 1.21 -0.41 -8.56
CA ASN A 71 1.87 0.28 -7.48
C ASN A 71 2.10 -0.72 -6.33
N SER A 72 3.27 -0.67 -5.69
CA SER A 72 3.64 -1.56 -4.60
C SER A 72 4.46 -0.87 -3.53
N TRP A 73 4.18 -1.21 -2.28
CA TRP A 73 4.89 -0.72 -1.11
C TRP A 73 5.22 -1.86 -0.14
N LEU A 74 6.40 -1.79 0.45
CA LEU A 74 6.72 -2.52 1.68
C LEU A 74 6.35 -1.63 2.87
N ILE A 75 5.49 -2.13 3.74
CA ILE A 75 5.00 -1.41 4.92
C ILE A 75 5.48 -2.14 6.17
N THR A 76 6.08 -1.40 7.08
CA THR A 76 6.59 -1.91 8.36
C THR A 76 6.12 -1.04 9.51
N HIS A 77 6.24 -1.55 10.73
CA HIS A 77 6.18 -0.68 11.92
C HIS A 77 7.28 0.40 11.83
N GLY A 78 6.93 1.62 12.27
CA GLY A 78 7.77 2.81 12.25
C GLY A 78 8.69 2.93 13.44
#